data_AF-A0A3D3G107-F1
#
_entry.id   AF-A0A3D3G107-F1
#
_cell.length_a   1.000
_cell.length_b   1.000
_cell.length_c   1.000
_cell.angle_alpha   90.00
_cell.angle_beta   90.00
_cell.angle_gamma   90.00
#
_symmetry.space_group_name_H-M   'P 1'
#
loop_
_entity.id
_entity.type
_entity.pdbx_description
1 polymer ?
#
loop_
_entity_poly.entity_id
_entity_poly.type
_entity_poly.pdbx_seq_one_letter_code
_entity_poly.pdbx_strand_id
1 'polypeptide(L)' 'MKPEIIEALALELTKATIADTDPLTINVKSADLWVETYLESEKQIKEAATKANPPVTEVINTWPKL' A
#
# COMPACT_ATOMS: atom_id res chain seq x y z
N MET A 1 -9.30 4.92 6.13
CA MET A 1 -9.85 3.67 5.55
C MET A 1 -9.91 2.63 6.66
N LYS A 2 -10.88 1.71 6.65
CA LYS A 2 -10.96 0.68 7.70
C LYS A 2 -9.81 -0.35 7.56
N PRO A 3 -9.28 -0.92 8.67
CA PRO A 3 -8.16 -1.85 8.62
C PRO A 3 -8.39 -3.05 7.70
N GLU A 4 -9.57 -3.66 7.73
CA GLU A 4 -9.91 -4.84 6.93
C GLU A 4 -9.89 -4.56 5.42
N ILE A 5 -10.15 -3.31 5.02
CA ILE A 5 -10.07 -2.90 3.60
C ILE A 5 -8.60 -2.71 3.19
N ILE A 6 -7.76 -2.17 4.09
CA ILE A 6 -6.32 -2.01 3.82
C ILE A 6 -5.67 -3.39 3.67
N GLU A 7 -5.95 -4.32 4.58
CA GLU A 7 -5.41 -5.69 4.54
C GLU A 7 -5.86 -6.44 3.27
N ALA A 8 -7.14 -6.34 2.90
CA ALA A 8 -7.65 -6.98 1.68
C ALA A 8 -7.00 -6.39 0.42
N LEU A 9 -6.87 -5.06 0.33
CA LEU A 9 -6.21 -4.41 -0.80
C LEU A 9 -4.71 -4.77 -0.85
N ALA A 10 -4.04 -4.87 0.30
CA ALA A 10 -2.63 -5.23 0.38
C ALA A 10 -2.41 -6.66 -0.11
N LEU A 11 -3.31 -7.58 0.25
CA LEU A 11 -3.27 -8.96 -0.22
C LEU A 11 -3.43 -9.06 -1.75
N GLU A 12 -4.37 -8.31 -2.33
CA GLU A 12 -4.57 -8.29 -3.78
C GLU A 12 -3.38 -7.67 -4.54
N LEU A 13 -2.81 -6.56 -4.02
CA LEU A 13 -1.62 -5.94 -4.61
C LEU A 13 -0.38 -6.86 -4.51
N THR A 14 -0.25 -7.61 -3.41
CA THR A 14 0.81 -8.61 -3.24
C THR A 14 0.74 -9.67 -4.32
N LYS A 15 -0.46 -10.24 -4.54
CA LYS A 15 -0.68 -11.25 -5.58
C LYS A 15 -0.34 -10.71 -6.97
N ALA A 16 -0.80 -9.49 -7.27
CA ALA A 16 -0.54 -8.86 -8.56
C ALA A 16 0.96 -8.64 -8.79
N THR A 17 1.67 -8.12 -7.80
CA THR A 17 3.11 -7.85 -7.87
C THR A 17 3.92 -9.14 -8.08
N ILE A 18 3.61 -10.20 -7.33
CA ILE A 18 4.30 -11.48 -7.46
C ILE A 18 3.98 -12.16 -8.80
N ALA A 19 2.75 -12.03 -9.30
CA ALA A 19 2.36 -12.59 -10.60
C ALA A 19 3.05 -11.90 -11.78
N ASP A 20 3.39 -10.61 -11.65
CA ASP A 20 4.11 -9.83 -12.66
C ASP A 20 5.63 -10.09 -12.65
N THR A 21 6.14 -10.82 -11.64
CA THR A 21 7.55 -11.12 -11.49
C THR A 21 7.98 -12.33 -12.35
N ASP A 22 9.15 -12.27 -13.00
CA ASP A 22 9.68 -13.39 -13.79
C ASP A 22 10.05 -14.59 -12.89
N PRO A 23 9.33 -15.73 -12.99
CA PRO A 23 9.55 -16.90 -12.14
C PRO A 23 10.88 -17.63 -12.43
N LEU A 24 11.57 -17.31 -13.53
CA LEU A 24 12.91 -17.83 -13.80
C LEU A 24 13.98 -17.18 -12.91
N THR A 25 13.68 -16.02 -12.34
CA THR A 25 14.63 -15.22 -11.55
C THR A 25 14.31 -15.20 -10.06
N ILE A 26 13.04 -15.40 -9.69
CA ILE A 26 12.57 -15.27 -8.31
C ILE A 26 11.70 -16.47 -7.92
N ASN A 27 11.96 -17.05 -6.74
CA ASN A 27 11.13 -18.10 -6.18
C ASN A 27 9.80 -17.52 -5.65
N VAL A 28 8.79 -17.49 -6.50
CA VAL A 28 7.44 -17.00 -6.18
C VAL A 28 6.71 -17.77 -5.07
N LYS A 29 7.24 -18.92 -4.62
CA LYS A 29 6.70 -19.69 -3.48
C LYS A 29 7.41 -19.40 -2.16
N SER A 30 8.40 -18.50 -2.15
CA SER A 30 9.12 -18.12 -0.94
C SER A 30 8.20 -17.38 0.02
N ALA A 31 8.05 -17.88 1.26
CA ALA A 31 7.26 -17.22 2.28
C ALA A 31 7.81 -15.82 2.59
N ASP A 32 9.13 -15.67 2.62
CA ASP A 32 9.80 -14.39 2.88
C ASP A 32 9.43 -13.35 1.81
N LEU A 33 9.44 -13.75 0.53
CA LEU A 33 9.03 -12.90 -0.59
C LEU A 33 7.58 -12.40 -0.42
N TRP A 34 6.66 -13.30 -0.04
CA TRP A 34 5.26 -12.94 0.17
C TRP A 34 5.08 -11.97 1.34
N VAL A 35 5.77 -12.19 2.46
CA VAL A 35 5.69 -11.32 3.63
C VAL A 35 6.25 -9.94 3.32
N GLU A 36 7.43 -9.86 2.70
CA GLU A 36 8.07 -8.59 2.34
C GLU A 36 7.20 -7.79 1.36
N THR A 37 6.70 -8.46 0.30
CA THR A 37 5.84 -7.82 -0.70
C THR A 37 4.52 -7.33 -0.09
N TYR A 38 3.95 -8.09 0.85
CA TYR A 38 2.75 -7.68 1.58
C TYR A 38 2.96 -6.44 2.44
N LEU A 39 4.04 -6.39 3.22
CA LEU A 39 4.35 -5.24 4.07
C LEU A 39 4.54 -3.95 3.24
N GLU A 40 5.22 -4.06 2.10
CA GLU A 40 5.39 -2.93 1.19
C GLU A 40 4.06 -2.53 0.53
N SER A 41 3.23 -3.49 0.12
CA SER A 41 1.88 -3.22 -0.42
C SER A 41 1.00 -2.50 0.60
N GLU A 42 1.01 -2.96 1.86
CA GLU A 42 0.25 -2.35 2.95
C GLU A 42 0.67 -0.89 3.20
N LYS A 43 1.98 -0.62 3.18
CA LYS A 43 2.55 0.72 3.28
C LYS A 43 2.06 1.62 2.15
N GLN A 44 2.15 1.17 0.89
CA GLN A 44 1.72 1.95 -0.28
C GLN A 44 0.23 2.31 -0.22
N ILE A 45 -0.62 1.37 0.24
CA ILE A 45 -2.06 1.61 0.40
C ILE A 45 -2.33 2.62 1.52
N LYS A 46 -1.62 2.52 2.66
CA LYS A 46 -1.74 3.50 3.76
C LYS A 46 -1.36 4.91 3.30
N GLU A 47 -0.28 5.03 2.53
CA GLU A 47 0.15 6.30 1.93
C GLU A 47 -0.89 6.85 0.95
N ALA A 48 -1.41 6.01 0.03
CA ALA A 48 -2.44 6.39 -0.92
C ALA A 48 -3.75 6.80 -0.23
N ALA A 49 -4.16 6.07 0.80
CA ALA A 49 -5.35 6.39 1.60
C ALA A 49 -5.22 7.73 2.32
N THR A 50 -4.02 8.05 2.81
CA THR A 50 -3.72 9.35 3.44
C THR A 50 -3.78 10.48 2.41
N LYS A 51 -3.20 10.29 1.22
CA LYS A 51 -3.25 11.29 0.13
C LYS A 51 -4.67 11.52 -0.39
N ALA A 52 -5.49 10.47 -0.45
CA ALA A 52 -6.88 10.57 -0.90
C ALA A 52 -7.79 11.28 0.11
N ASN A 53 -7.41 11.29 1.39
CA ASN A 53 -8.16 11.97 2.45
C ASN A 53 -7.18 12.61 3.45
N PRO A 54 -6.58 13.76 3.09
CA PRO A 54 -5.57 14.39 3.92
C PRO A 54 -6.15 14.78 5.27
N PRO A 55 -5.41 14.65 6.37
CA PRO A 55 -5.87 15.10 7.68
C PRO A 55 -6.17 16.60 7.63
N VAL A 56 -7.31 17.01 8.22
CA VAL A 56 -7.84 18.39 8.21
C VAL A 56 -6.77 19.44 8.63
N THR A 57 -5.77 19.04 9.41
CA THR A 57 -4.64 19.87 9.83
C THR A 57 -3.74 20.35 8.68
N GLU A 58 -3.64 19.63 7.57
CA GLU A 58 -2.90 20.10 6.38
C GLU A 58 -3.69 21.12 5.57
N VAL A 59 -5.03 21.11 5.66
CA VAL A 59 -5.90 22.03 4.94
C VAL A 59 -5.92 23.42 5.59
N ILE A 60 -5.68 23.52 6.91
CA ILE A 60 -5.76 24.81 7.63
C ILE A 60 -4.55 25.72 7.33
N ASN A 61 -3.40 25.16 6.92
CA ASN A 61 -2.19 25.94 6.62
C ASN A 61 -2.09 26.44 5.16
N THR A 62 -3.06 26.13 4.30
CA THR A 62 -3.06 26.54 2.88
C THR A 62 -3.97 27.73 2.57
N TRP A 63 -4.68 28.27 3.57
CA TRP A 63 -5.50 29.47 3.40
C TRP A 63 -4.66 30.72 3.70
N PRO A 64 -4.58 31.70 2.78
CA PRO A 64 -3.93 32.97 3.08
C PRO A 64 -4.72 33.67 4.19
N LYS A 65 -4.04 34.03 5.28
CA LYS A 65 -4.60 34.90 6.32
C LYS A 65 -4.95 36.24 5.66
N LEU A 66 -6.24 36.58 5.67
CA LEU A 66 -6.76 37.90 5.26
C LEU A 66 -6.29 38.99 6.23
#